data_AF-A0A7S2WC83-F1
#
_entry.id   AF-A0A7S2WC83-F1
#
_cell.length_a   1.000
_cell.length_b   1.000
_cell.length_c   1.000
_cell.angle_alpha   90.00
_cell.angle_beta   90.00
_cell.angle_gamma   90.00
#
_symmetry.space_group_name_H-M   'P 1'
#
loop_
_entity.id
_entity.type
_entity.pdbx_description
1 polymer ?
#
loop_
_entity_poly.entity_id
_entity_poly.type
_entity_poly.pdbx_seq_one_letter_code
_entity_poly.pdbx_strand_id
1 'polypeptide(L)'
;EFIEFCGGLGTYVPTRHLKHFSGGLDTSSYHADGTFAISWIDENIYSDGHTGHLFSHSMVLFHTVPLMPSGINNRKRHVGNDNVHIVYVEDVNSLGSGISIHDITEGNTGDKQVSVVSGEFGFVTIFVLPLIEGNMMNVTVKIRSRLDTKISSALCHLVGTSIVSKSNISTFVRQLAMRADLACRSTLQDRLGNFSNWQERL
;
A
#
# COMPACT_ATOMS: atom_id res chain seq x y z
N GLU A 1 0.06 -17.20 -7.95
CA GLU A 1 -0.20 -16.68 -6.59
C GLU A 1 -0.18 -15.16 -6.52
N PHE A 2 0.88 -14.47 -6.99
CA PHE A 2 0.93 -13.01 -7.01
C PHE A 2 -0.26 -12.34 -7.71
N ILE A 3 -0.64 -12.81 -8.90
CA ILE A 3 -1.80 -12.26 -9.64
C ILE A 3 -3.12 -12.46 -8.89
N GLU A 4 -3.29 -13.61 -8.23
CA GLU A 4 -4.48 -13.90 -7.40
C GLU A 4 -4.53 -12.99 -6.18
N PHE A 5 -3.39 -12.80 -5.51
CA PHE A 5 -3.24 -11.82 -4.43
C PHE A 5 -3.64 -10.41 -4.89
N CYS A 6 -3.12 -9.95 -6.04
CA CYS A 6 -3.47 -8.66 -6.64
C CYS A 6 -4.96 -8.55 -6.98
N GLY A 7 -5.56 -9.60 -7.56
CA GLY A 7 -6.99 -9.64 -7.84
C GLY A 7 -7.87 -9.58 -6.58
N GLY A 8 -7.37 -10.08 -5.45
CA GLY A 8 -8.04 -9.92 -4.16
C GLY A 8 -7.85 -8.54 -3.51
N LEU A 9 -6.82 -7.77 -3.90
CA LEU A 9 -6.58 -6.42 -3.36
C LEU A 9 -7.61 -5.43 -3.87
N GLY A 10 -8.07 -5.60 -5.11
CA GLY A 10 -9.06 -4.75 -5.74
C GLY A 10 -9.31 -5.15 -7.18
N THR A 11 -10.04 -4.30 -7.89
CA THR A 11 -10.35 -4.47 -9.31
C THR A 11 -9.29 -3.82 -10.20
N TYR A 12 -8.98 -4.47 -11.33
CA TYR A 12 -8.18 -3.85 -12.38
C TYR A 12 -9.03 -2.85 -13.14
N VAL A 13 -8.66 -1.58 -13.09
CA VAL A 13 -9.39 -0.47 -13.72
C VAL A 13 -8.47 0.23 -14.72
N PRO A 14 -8.93 0.51 -15.95
CA PRO A 14 -8.17 1.34 -16.87
C PRO A 14 -7.84 2.69 -16.25
N THR A 15 -6.58 3.15 -16.34
CA THR A 15 -6.15 4.42 -15.73
C THR A 15 -6.97 5.61 -16.21
N ARG A 16 -7.34 5.62 -17.50
CA ARG A 16 -8.26 6.61 -18.10
C ARG A 16 -9.68 6.64 -17.49
N HIS A 17 -10.08 5.62 -16.74
CA HIS A 17 -11.39 5.56 -16.07
C HIS A 17 -11.32 5.96 -14.59
N LEU A 18 -10.14 6.33 -14.06
CA LEU A 18 -9.97 6.84 -12.70
C LEU A 18 -10.48 8.29 -12.59
N LYS A 19 -11.81 8.46 -12.58
CA LYS A 19 -12.46 9.78 -12.59
C LYS A 19 -12.48 10.49 -11.24
N HIS A 20 -12.42 9.75 -10.14
CA HIS A 20 -12.57 10.30 -8.79
C HIS A 20 -11.23 10.54 -8.09
N PHE A 21 -10.31 9.59 -8.20
CA PHE A 21 -8.99 9.65 -7.62
C PHE A 21 -8.03 8.81 -8.44
N SER A 22 -6.97 9.44 -8.96
CA SER A 22 -5.94 8.77 -9.78
C SER A 22 -4.62 8.60 -9.06
N GLY A 23 -4.46 9.10 -7.83
CA GLY A 23 -3.19 9.03 -7.08
C GLY A 23 -2.02 9.69 -7.78
N GLY A 24 -2.26 10.57 -8.76
CA GLY A 24 -1.21 11.18 -9.59
C GLY A 24 -0.82 10.36 -10.82
N LEU A 25 -1.47 9.22 -11.09
CA LEU A 25 -1.31 8.48 -12.33
C LEU A 25 -1.86 9.25 -13.54
N ASP A 26 -1.16 9.15 -14.67
CA ASP A 26 -1.61 9.66 -15.96
C ASP A 26 -2.90 8.97 -16.44
N THR A 27 -3.97 9.75 -16.51
CA THR A 27 -5.30 9.33 -16.99
C THR A 27 -5.55 9.72 -18.46
N SER A 28 -4.58 10.37 -19.10
CA SER A 28 -4.67 10.76 -20.51
C SER A 28 -4.50 9.55 -21.45
N SER A 29 -4.71 9.78 -22.75
CA SER A 29 -4.44 8.80 -23.80
C SER A 29 -2.96 8.50 -24.00
N TYR A 30 -2.06 9.22 -23.33
CA TYR A 30 -0.61 9.01 -23.43
C TYR A 30 -0.12 7.81 -22.60
N HIS A 31 -0.86 7.45 -21.54
CA HIS A 31 -0.58 6.27 -20.69
C HIS A 31 0.85 6.22 -20.11
N ALA A 32 1.41 7.35 -19.70
CA ALA A 32 2.78 7.45 -19.16
C ALA A 32 3.03 6.52 -17.96
N ASP A 33 1.99 6.24 -17.17
CA ASP A 33 2.05 5.46 -15.94
C ASP A 33 1.42 4.07 -16.08
N GLY A 34 1.02 3.69 -17.29
CA GLY A 34 0.40 2.42 -17.59
C GLY A 34 -1.07 2.56 -17.94
N THR A 35 -1.63 1.46 -18.45
CA THR A 35 -3.00 1.40 -18.95
C THR A 35 -3.99 0.94 -17.90
N PHE A 36 -3.52 0.26 -16.84
CA PHE A 36 -4.34 -0.26 -15.75
C PHE A 36 -3.72 0.07 -14.39
N ALA A 37 -4.59 0.24 -13.40
CA ALA A 37 -4.24 0.29 -11.99
C ALA A 37 -5.14 -0.69 -11.22
N ILE A 38 -4.76 -1.02 -9.98
CA ILE A 38 -5.63 -1.74 -9.07
C ILE A 38 -6.29 -0.71 -8.16
N SER A 39 -7.62 -0.73 -8.11
CA SER A 39 -8.39 0.09 -7.19
C SER A 39 -9.43 -0.75 -6.45
N TRP A 40 -9.68 -0.37 -5.20
CA TRP A 40 -10.75 -0.94 -4.40
C TRP A 40 -11.66 0.19 -3.92
N ILE A 41 -12.95 -0.03 -3.99
CA ILE A 41 -13.99 0.89 -3.52
C ILE A 41 -14.84 0.10 -2.55
N ASP A 42 -15.12 0.67 -1.38
CA ASP A 42 -16.00 0.02 -0.41
C ASP A 42 -17.40 -0.16 -1.01
N GLU A 43 -17.92 -1.38 -0.88
CA GLU A 43 -19.21 -1.80 -1.43
C GLU A 43 -20.39 -1.27 -0.62
N ASN A 44 -20.14 -0.67 0.55
CA ASN A 44 -21.12 0.11 1.30
C ASN A 44 -21.43 1.41 0.57
N ILE A 45 -22.12 1.27 -0.55
CA ILE A 45 -22.56 2.35 -1.39
C ILE A 45 -23.87 2.87 -0.82
N TYR A 46 -23.85 4.10 -0.33
CA TYR A 46 -25.04 4.80 0.11
C TYR A 46 -25.61 5.54 -1.10
N SER A 47 -26.88 5.30 -1.42
CA SER A 47 -27.62 6.18 -2.32
C SER A 47 -28.06 7.40 -1.53
N ASP A 48 -27.58 8.58 -1.90
CA ASP A 48 -28.28 9.78 -1.48
C ASP A 48 -29.66 9.80 -2.15
N GLY A 49 -30.71 9.61 -1.35
CA GLY A 49 -32.10 9.56 -1.82
C GLY A 49 -32.58 10.83 -2.51
N HIS A 50 -31.80 11.93 -2.49
CA HIS A 50 -32.13 13.18 -3.17
C HIS A 50 -31.46 13.34 -4.54
N THR A 51 -30.26 12.79 -4.75
CA THR A 51 -29.48 13.00 -5.99
C THR A 51 -29.21 11.73 -6.78
N GLY A 52 -29.46 10.55 -6.21
CA GLY A 52 -29.16 9.26 -6.84
C GLY A 52 -27.66 8.99 -6.97
N HIS A 53 -26.80 9.84 -6.41
CA HIS A 53 -25.36 9.61 -6.38
C HIS A 53 -25.02 8.51 -5.38
N LEU A 54 -24.21 7.57 -5.86
CA LEU A 54 -23.65 6.46 -5.11
C LEU A 54 -22.37 6.95 -4.42
N PHE A 55 -22.38 7.00 -3.08
CA PHE A 55 -21.22 7.39 -2.28
C PHE A 55 -20.61 6.16 -1.60
N SER A 56 -19.32 5.95 -1.84
CA SER A 56 -18.52 5.01 -1.06
C SER A 56 -17.72 5.77 0.00
N HIS A 57 -17.65 5.22 1.20
CA HIS A 57 -16.93 5.84 2.33
C HIS A 57 -15.41 5.74 2.19
N SER A 58 -14.91 4.83 1.36
CA SER A 58 -13.48 4.56 1.26
C SER A 58 -13.11 4.04 -0.13
N MET A 59 -12.02 4.57 -0.65
CA MET A 59 -11.38 4.10 -1.87
C MET A 59 -9.90 3.92 -1.60
N VAL A 60 -9.31 2.90 -2.20
CA VAL A 60 -7.87 2.66 -2.22
C VAL A 60 -7.44 2.53 -3.67
N LEU A 61 -6.37 3.22 -4.05
CA LEU A 61 -5.69 3.04 -5.32
C LEU A 61 -4.28 2.53 -5.01
N PHE A 62 -3.83 1.52 -5.77
CA PHE A 62 -2.50 0.95 -5.61
C PHE A 62 -1.59 1.34 -6.77
N HIS A 63 -0.44 1.92 -6.45
CA HIS A 63 0.66 2.10 -7.39
C HIS A 63 1.38 0.76 -7.63
N THR A 64 0.82 -0.05 -8.53
CA THR A 64 1.30 -1.41 -8.80
C THR A 64 2.46 -1.42 -9.81
N VAL A 65 3.69 -1.58 -9.33
CA VAL A 65 4.92 -1.54 -10.14
C VAL A 65 4.88 -2.43 -11.40
N PRO A 66 4.39 -3.69 -11.34
CA PRO A 66 4.26 -4.53 -12.55
C PRO A 66 3.31 -3.98 -13.63
N LEU A 67 2.34 -3.13 -13.28
CA LEU A 67 1.42 -2.52 -14.23
C LEU A 67 1.95 -1.21 -14.83
N MET A 68 3.05 -0.69 -14.30
CA MET A 68 3.68 0.54 -14.78
C MET A 68 4.71 0.25 -15.89
N PRO A 69 4.86 1.14 -16.88
CA PRO A 69 5.87 1.02 -17.92
C PRO A 69 7.28 0.86 -17.35
N SER A 70 8.16 0.20 -18.11
CA SER A 70 9.57 0.05 -17.74
C SER A 70 10.25 1.41 -17.68
N GLY A 71 10.75 1.78 -16.50
CA GLY A 71 11.45 3.04 -16.28
C GLY A 71 11.55 3.32 -14.79
N ILE A 72 12.77 3.29 -14.24
CA ILE A 72 13.00 3.43 -12.79
C ILE A 72 12.45 4.75 -12.27
N ASN A 73 12.67 5.85 -13.01
CA ASN A 73 12.26 7.19 -12.58
C ASN A 73 10.73 7.35 -12.54
N ASN A 74 10.02 6.81 -13.53
CA ASN A 74 8.55 6.90 -13.61
C ASN A 74 7.87 6.06 -12.53
N ARG A 75 8.45 4.91 -12.17
CA ARG A 75 7.95 4.09 -11.06
C ARG A 75 8.27 4.72 -9.71
N LYS A 76 9.49 5.25 -9.56
CA LYS A 76 9.97 5.83 -8.31
C LYS A 76 9.24 7.11 -7.93
N ARG A 77 8.82 7.95 -8.89
CA ARG A 77 8.03 9.17 -8.57
C ARG A 77 6.67 8.88 -7.94
N HIS A 78 6.10 7.69 -8.18
CA HIS A 78 4.84 7.27 -7.55
C HIS A 78 5.14 6.51 -6.27
N VAL A 79 5.78 5.34 -6.39
CA VAL A 79 5.99 4.44 -5.25
C VAL A 79 6.91 5.05 -4.19
N GLY A 80 7.89 5.87 -4.58
CA GLY A 80 8.79 6.55 -3.65
C GLY A 80 8.11 7.66 -2.83
N ASN A 81 6.90 8.08 -3.23
CA ASN A 81 6.07 9.07 -2.56
C ASN A 81 4.92 8.45 -1.74
N ASP A 82 4.74 7.13 -1.79
CA ASP A 82 3.73 6.44 -0.99
C ASP A 82 4.20 6.26 0.46
N ASN A 83 3.28 6.44 1.41
CA ASN A 83 3.54 6.21 2.84
C ASN A 83 3.75 4.73 3.18
N VAL A 84 3.06 3.86 2.43
CA VAL A 84 2.96 2.43 2.73
C VAL A 84 3.28 1.62 1.47
N HIS A 85 4.16 0.63 1.62
CA HIS A 85 4.51 -0.30 0.55
C HIS A 85 4.03 -1.71 0.90
N ILE A 86 3.52 -2.42 -0.11
CA ILE A 86 3.22 -3.85 -0.03
C ILE A 86 4.25 -4.57 -0.90
N VAL A 87 5.00 -5.49 -0.30
CA VAL A 87 6.03 -6.27 -0.98
C VAL A 87 5.61 -7.73 -0.96
N TYR A 88 5.19 -8.24 -2.11
CA TYR A 88 4.96 -9.66 -2.30
C TYR A 88 6.30 -10.33 -2.60
N VAL A 89 6.69 -11.31 -1.79
CA VAL A 89 7.96 -12.03 -1.93
C VAL A 89 7.69 -13.37 -2.61
N GLU A 90 8.10 -13.52 -3.86
CA GLU A 90 7.97 -14.79 -4.60
C GLU A 90 9.10 -15.76 -4.25
N ASP A 91 10.34 -15.28 -4.29
CA ASP A 91 11.51 -16.02 -3.88
C ASP A 91 12.27 -15.21 -2.83
N VAL A 92 12.46 -15.82 -1.67
CA VAL A 92 13.30 -15.29 -0.59
C VAL A 92 14.68 -14.89 -1.10
N ASN A 93 15.27 -15.69 -1.98
CA ASN A 93 16.63 -15.50 -2.47
C ASN A 93 16.69 -14.39 -3.53
N SER A 94 15.53 -13.93 -4.02
CA SER A 94 15.41 -12.83 -4.98
C SER A 94 15.29 -11.45 -4.33
N LEU A 95 15.19 -11.37 -2.99
CA LEU A 95 15.35 -10.08 -2.32
C LEU A 95 16.76 -9.55 -2.61
N GLY A 96 16.84 -8.27 -2.98
CA GLY A 96 18.10 -7.60 -3.30
C GLY A 96 19.17 -7.85 -2.22
N SER A 97 20.45 -7.73 -2.60
CA SER A 97 21.65 -8.23 -1.90
C SER A 97 21.94 -7.69 -0.47
N GLY A 98 20.93 -7.30 0.30
CA GLY A 98 21.03 -6.82 1.67
C GLY A 98 19.74 -6.98 2.51
N ILE A 99 18.74 -7.73 2.05
CA ILE A 99 17.54 -8.04 2.85
C ILE A 99 17.38 -9.56 2.93
N SER A 100 17.71 -10.15 4.07
CA SER A 100 17.48 -11.57 4.37
C SER A 100 16.04 -11.83 4.84
N ILE A 101 15.55 -13.07 4.78
CA ILE A 101 14.33 -13.47 5.52
C ILE A 101 14.44 -13.00 6.97
N HIS A 102 15.60 -13.16 7.61
CA HIS A 102 15.82 -12.73 8.98
C HIS A 102 15.54 -11.22 9.16
N ASP A 103 15.95 -10.40 8.19
CA ASP A 103 15.66 -8.97 8.16
C ASP A 103 14.18 -8.68 7.88
N ILE A 104 13.37 -9.67 7.49
CA ILE A 104 11.91 -9.56 7.33
C ILE A 104 11.18 -10.17 8.54
N THR A 105 11.67 -11.26 9.13
CA THR A 105 10.95 -12.05 10.14
C THR A 105 11.36 -11.74 11.57
N GLU A 106 12.58 -11.24 11.81
CA GLU A 106 13.00 -10.84 13.16
C GLU A 106 12.49 -9.43 13.47
N GLY A 107 11.86 -9.30 14.64
CA GLY A 107 11.36 -8.03 15.15
C GLY A 107 12.53 -7.16 15.61
N ASN A 108 12.75 -6.03 14.94
CA ASN A 108 13.49 -4.84 15.40
C ASN A 108 14.82 -5.06 16.18
N THR A 109 15.57 -6.14 15.94
CA THR A 109 16.84 -6.42 16.64
C THR A 109 18.07 -5.80 16.00
N GLY A 110 17.96 -5.26 14.79
CA GLY A 110 19.09 -4.69 14.07
C GLY A 110 18.82 -3.28 13.56
N ASP A 111 19.75 -2.38 13.80
CA ASP A 111 19.81 -1.00 13.29
C ASP A 111 19.95 -0.93 11.74
N LYS A 112 19.72 -2.05 11.04
CA LYS A 112 19.78 -2.17 9.59
C LYS A 112 18.47 -1.67 8.99
N GLN A 113 18.59 -0.62 8.21
CA GLN A 113 17.50 -0.01 7.45
C GLN A 113 16.95 -1.01 6.41
N VAL A 114 15.80 -1.64 6.72
CA VAL A 114 15.05 -2.42 5.73
C VAL A 114 14.16 -1.47 4.94
N SER A 115 14.74 -0.77 3.96
CA SER A 115 13.99 0.05 3.00
C SER A 115 14.15 -0.57 1.62
N VAL A 116 13.12 -1.30 1.19
CA VAL A 116 13.08 -1.95 -0.14
C VAL A 116 12.99 -0.89 -1.24
N VAL A 117 12.33 0.23 -0.96
CA VAL A 117 12.18 1.38 -1.85
C VAL A 117 12.95 2.57 -1.27
N SER A 118 13.72 3.26 -2.10
CA SER A 118 14.38 4.51 -1.71
C SER A 118 13.42 5.69 -1.91
N GLY A 119 13.21 6.50 -0.89
CA GLY A 119 12.33 7.67 -0.93
C GLY A 119 12.37 8.46 0.38
N GLU A 120 11.80 9.66 0.36
CA GLU A 120 11.54 10.43 1.58
C GLU A 120 10.38 9.81 2.38
N PHE A 121 9.42 9.21 1.68
CA PHE A 121 8.29 8.48 2.24
C PHE A 121 8.62 6.98 2.46
N GLY A 122 7.63 6.09 2.42
CA GLY A 122 7.82 4.66 2.71
C GLY A 122 8.02 4.40 4.21
N PHE A 123 7.11 4.89 5.04
CA PHE A 123 7.17 4.73 6.49
C PHE A 123 6.83 3.31 6.94
N VAL A 124 5.97 2.61 6.18
CA VAL A 124 5.53 1.24 6.49
C VAL A 124 5.78 0.33 5.29
N THR A 125 6.32 -0.85 5.54
CA THR A 125 6.43 -1.93 4.55
C THR A 125 5.72 -3.17 5.07
N ILE A 126 4.78 -3.69 4.28
CA ILE A 126 4.03 -4.91 4.54
C ILE A 126 4.57 -5.99 3.62
N PHE A 127 5.30 -6.95 4.18
CA PHE A 127 5.80 -8.10 3.45
C PHE A 127 4.75 -9.21 3.45
N VAL A 128 4.52 -9.80 2.28
CA VAL A 128 3.61 -10.94 2.09
C VAL A 128 4.43 -12.08 1.51
N LEU A 129 4.59 -13.16 2.28
CA LEU A 129 5.39 -14.31 1.91
C LEU A 129 4.51 -15.57 1.88
N PRO A 130 4.49 -16.30 0.75
CA PRO A 130 3.87 -17.61 0.71
C PRO A 130 4.66 -18.62 1.54
N LEU A 131 3.94 -19.41 2.36
CA LEU A 131 4.54 -20.54 3.07
C LEU A 131 4.58 -21.74 2.13
N ILE A 132 5.73 -22.43 2.09
CA ILE A 132 6.05 -23.50 1.12
C ILE A 132 5.01 -24.62 1.15
N GLU A 133 4.44 -24.91 2.32
CA GLU A 133 3.45 -25.97 2.52
C GLU A 133 2.17 -25.39 3.13
N GLY A 134 1.15 -25.18 2.28
CA GLY A 134 -0.23 -24.96 2.74
C GLY A 134 -0.96 -23.75 2.16
N ASN A 135 -2.17 -23.53 2.69
CA ASN A 135 -3.07 -22.44 2.32
C ASN A 135 -2.88 -21.21 3.23
N MET A 136 -1.66 -20.97 3.70
CA MET A 136 -1.31 -19.90 4.62
C MET A 136 -0.21 -19.02 4.04
N MET A 137 -0.24 -17.74 4.40
CA MET A 137 0.74 -16.72 4.04
C MET A 137 1.26 -16.09 5.34
N ASN A 138 2.54 -15.75 5.36
CA ASN A 138 3.13 -14.95 6.42
C ASN A 138 3.09 -13.47 6.04
N VAL A 139 2.54 -12.63 6.91
CA VAL A 139 2.51 -11.18 6.76
C VAL A 139 3.35 -10.54 7.84
N THR A 140 4.37 -9.79 7.44
CA THR A 140 5.18 -9.03 8.39
C THR A 140 5.11 -7.54 8.09
N VAL A 141 4.79 -6.74 9.10
CA VAL A 141 4.78 -5.29 9.02
C VAL A 141 6.04 -4.74 9.66
N LYS A 142 6.74 -3.89 8.92
CA LYS A 142 7.89 -3.13 9.42
C LYS A 142 7.67 -1.65 9.24
N ILE A 143 8.14 -0.87 10.19
CA ILE A 143 8.26 0.57 10.08
C ILE A 143 9.70 0.93 9.74
N ARG A 144 9.89 1.99 8.97
CA ARG A 144 11.22 2.52 8.65
C ARG A 144 11.97 2.87 9.94
N SER A 145 13.29 2.64 9.95
CA SER A 145 14.13 3.03 11.08
C SER A 145 14.28 4.54 11.17
N ARG A 146 14.52 5.07 12.38
CA ARG A 146 14.77 6.50 12.65
C ARG A 146 13.64 7.43 12.24
N LEU A 147 12.39 6.96 12.32
CA LEU A 147 11.22 7.83 12.17
C LEU A 147 11.07 8.78 13.36
N ASP A 148 10.42 9.91 13.11
CA ASP A 148 9.97 10.83 14.15
C ASP A 148 9.16 10.07 15.22
N THR A 149 9.35 10.43 16.49
CA THR A 149 8.72 9.74 17.62
C THR A 149 7.20 9.75 17.55
N LYS A 150 6.59 10.80 16.99
CA LYS A 150 5.14 10.87 16.78
C LYS A 150 4.66 9.79 15.80
N ILE A 151 5.33 9.68 14.65
CA ILE A 151 4.98 8.72 13.58
C ILE A 151 5.23 7.29 14.06
N SER A 152 6.38 7.06 14.71
CA SER A 152 6.73 5.75 15.28
C SER A 152 5.70 5.30 16.31
N SER A 153 5.28 6.17 17.23
CA SER A 153 4.25 5.86 18.23
C SER A 153 2.88 5.57 17.61
N ALA A 154 2.48 6.30 16.58
CA ALA A 154 1.22 6.06 15.88
C ALA A 154 1.20 4.69 15.15
N LEU A 155 2.35 4.23 14.65
CA LEU A 155 2.45 3.01 13.83
C LEU A 155 2.90 1.76 14.59
N CYS A 156 3.48 1.90 15.78
CA CYS A 156 4.10 0.78 16.51
C CYS A 156 3.14 -0.40 16.75
N HIS A 157 1.85 -0.12 16.94
CA HIS A 157 0.81 -1.13 17.18
C HIS A 157 0.48 -1.99 15.94
N LEU A 158 0.90 -1.56 14.75
CA LEU A 158 0.73 -2.31 13.50
C LEU A 158 1.93 -3.22 13.20
N VAL A 159 3.07 -2.99 13.87
CA VAL A 159 4.31 -3.74 13.65
C VAL A 159 4.19 -5.14 14.23
N GLY A 160 4.57 -6.14 13.46
CA GLY A 160 4.52 -7.53 13.89
C GLY A 160 4.34 -8.49 12.74
N THR A 161 4.20 -9.77 13.11
CA THR A 161 4.08 -10.89 12.18
C THR A 161 2.73 -11.57 12.39
N SER A 162 2.05 -11.97 11.32
CA SER A 162 0.76 -12.65 11.35
C SER A 162 0.69 -13.73 10.28
N ILE A 163 0.15 -14.89 10.63
CA ILE A 163 -0.12 -15.97 9.68
C ILE A 163 -1.59 -15.88 9.28
N VAL A 164 -1.85 -15.80 7.97
CA VAL A 164 -3.19 -15.55 7.42
C VAL A 164 -3.49 -16.54 6.29
N SER A 165 -4.73 -17.02 6.21
CA SER A 165 -5.19 -17.85 5.09
C SER A 165 -5.03 -17.13 3.74
N LYS A 166 -4.65 -17.85 2.68
CA LYS A 166 -4.62 -17.30 1.30
C LYS A 166 -5.99 -16.77 0.86
N SER A 167 -7.10 -17.28 1.40
CA SER A 167 -8.43 -16.78 1.05
C SER A 167 -8.71 -15.36 1.55
N ASN A 168 -8.06 -14.94 2.64
CA ASN A 168 -8.33 -13.68 3.34
C ASN A 168 -7.16 -12.69 3.26
N ILE A 169 -6.03 -13.12 2.70
CA ILE A 169 -4.77 -12.38 2.71
C ILE A 169 -4.89 -11.00 2.09
N SER A 170 -5.54 -10.87 0.93
CA SER A 170 -5.62 -9.60 0.23
C SER A 170 -6.47 -8.59 0.99
N THR A 171 -7.59 -9.03 1.59
CA THR A 171 -8.41 -8.18 2.44
C THR A 171 -7.65 -7.76 3.71
N PHE A 172 -6.96 -8.70 4.35
CA PHE A 172 -6.15 -8.41 5.53
C PHE A 172 -5.06 -7.37 5.24
N VAL A 173 -4.29 -7.57 4.17
CA VAL A 173 -3.20 -6.66 3.77
C VAL A 173 -3.76 -5.30 3.34
N ARG A 174 -4.88 -5.24 2.61
CA ARG A 174 -5.54 -3.98 2.25
C ARG A 174 -5.95 -3.18 3.49
N GLN A 175 -6.61 -3.82 4.46
CA GLN A 175 -7.03 -3.14 5.69
C GLN A 175 -5.83 -2.64 6.52
N LEU A 176 -4.75 -3.42 6.56
CA LEU A 176 -3.52 -3.04 7.22
C LEU A 176 -2.86 -1.84 6.53
N ALA A 177 -2.81 -1.84 5.20
CA ALA A 177 -2.29 -0.73 4.40
C ALA A 177 -3.13 0.55 4.59
N MET A 178 -4.46 0.44 4.58
CA MET A 178 -5.37 1.57 4.83
C MET A 178 -5.16 2.19 6.23
N ARG A 179 -5.07 1.35 7.27
CA ARG A 179 -4.82 1.81 8.65
C ARG A 179 -3.46 2.48 8.80
N ALA A 180 -2.43 1.89 8.19
CA ALA A 180 -1.08 2.44 8.20
C ALA A 180 -1.04 3.81 7.48
N ASP A 181 -1.63 3.92 6.30
CA ASP A 181 -1.67 5.17 5.54
C ASP A 181 -2.47 6.25 6.28
N LEU A 182 -3.62 5.89 6.88
CA LEU A 182 -4.41 6.82 7.69
C LEU A 182 -3.62 7.34 8.90
N ALA A 183 -2.89 6.45 9.60
CA ALA A 183 -2.05 6.84 10.73
C ALA A 183 -0.91 7.77 10.29
N CYS A 184 -0.26 7.48 9.15
CA CYS A 184 0.75 8.36 8.55
C CYS A 184 0.16 9.73 8.25
N ARG A 185 -0.96 9.81 7.52
CA ARG A 185 -1.60 11.08 7.15
C ARG A 185 -2.07 11.87 8.36
N SER A 186 -2.68 11.22 9.35
CA SER A 186 -3.13 11.88 10.58
C SER A 186 -1.95 12.48 11.37
N THR A 187 -0.80 11.80 11.40
CA THR A 187 0.38 12.31 12.11
C THR A 187 1.11 13.39 11.32
N LEU A 188 1.02 13.35 9.99
CA LEU A 188 1.63 14.33 9.08
C LEU A 188 0.74 15.54 8.78
N GLN A 189 -0.53 15.52 9.21
CA GLN A 189 -1.50 16.58 8.98
C GLN A 189 -0.95 17.96 9.38
N ASP A 190 -0.31 18.06 10.55
CA ASP A 190 0.29 19.30 11.05
C ASP A 190 1.51 19.77 10.24
N ARG A 191 2.21 18.86 9.56
CA ARG A 191 3.45 19.16 8.80
C ARG A 191 3.19 19.45 7.33
N LEU A 192 2.24 18.75 6.73
CA LEU A 192 1.97 18.79 5.29
C LEU A 192 0.68 19.54 4.94
N GLY A 193 -0.13 19.91 5.94
CA GLY A 193 -1.44 20.51 5.70
C GLY A 193 -2.43 19.53 5.06
N ASN A 194 -2.22 18.21 5.26
CA ASN A 194 -3.10 17.18 4.70
C ASN A 194 -4.37 17.08 5.53
N PHE A 195 -5.46 17.65 5.02
CA PHE A 195 -6.78 17.55 5.63
C PHE A 195 -7.56 16.37 5.05
N SER A 196 -8.50 15.85 5.83
CA SER A 196 -9.47 14.92 5.25
C SER A 196 -10.40 15.68 4.29
N ASN A 197 -10.92 14.99 3.27
CA ASN A 197 -11.80 15.61 2.25
C ASN A 197 -13.01 16.35 2.85
N TRP A 198 -13.48 15.95 4.03
CA TRP A 198 -14.57 16.65 4.71
C TRP A 198 -14.08 17.88 5.47
N GLN A 199 -12.88 17.85 6.07
CA GLN A 199 -12.26 19.02 6.71
C GLN A 199 -11.96 20.12 5.71
N GLU A 200 -11.56 19.79 4.48
CA GLU A 200 -11.36 20.79 3.41
C GLU A 200 -12.65 21.47 2.96
N ARG A 201 -13.81 20.86 3.22
CA ARG A 201 -15.12 21.33 2.77
C ARG A 201 -15.90 22.10 3.85
N LEU A 202 -15.38 22.14 5.08
CA LEU A 202 -15.94 22.92 6.20
C LEU A 202 -15.29 24.30 6.23
#